data_AF-A0A2V8I7A8-F1
#
_entry.id   AF-A0A2V8I7A8-F1
#
_cell.length_a   1.000
_cell.length_b   1.000
_cell.length_c   1.000
_cell.angle_alpha   90.00
_cell.angle_beta   90.00
_cell.angle_gamma   90.00
#
_symmetry.space_group_name_H-M   'P 1'
#
loop_
_entity.id
_entity.type
_entity.pdbx_description
1 polymer ?
#
loop_
_entity_poly.entity_id
_entity_poly.type
_entity_poly.pdbx_seq_one_letter_code
_entity_poly.pdbx_strand_id
1 'polypeptide(L)'
;MLEALAAELERPRELSPRVLNYIEGNYSVEHDAVGAFLTEELPKLEDYEIDLILSPVFTPKLADQAVFAELLGPDSVPRDEWPALVQQLAQRPTRAELMTLEGKAHPVRLREVTIERYVHRLRLEAKIPNAIFNLLERCTAMEDRPLLKAIARRTIWDDAGRRGILERFLMAAADRGNCTLDDTLDLLNLMENRKPSDVENLLADIPRWQADLRKQVEVASGGKPFFNEDVRLMHGGARDQRPQADSRASAKENELVFLGRLKELLA
;
A
#
# COMPACT_ATOMS: atom_id res chain seq x y z
N MET A 1 -5.75 22.12 1.53
CA MET A 1 -6.38 20.81 1.33
C MET A 1 -6.98 20.68 -0.06
N LEU A 2 -7.96 21.51 -0.45
CA LEU A 2 -8.62 21.44 -1.77
C LEU A 2 -7.63 21.41 -2.95
N GLU A 3 -6.68 22.35 -3.00
CA GLU A 3 -5.68 22.39 -4.09
C GLU A 3 -4.76 21.16 -4.12
N ALA A 4 -4.44 20.58 -2.95
CA ALA A 4 -3.64 19.36 -2.89
C ALA A 4 -4.44 18.15 -3.40
N LEU A 5 -5.72 18.04 -3.03
CA LEU A 5 -6.62 17.01 -3.55
C LEU A 5 -6.77 17.12 -5.06
N ALA A 6 -6.99 18.33 -5.56
CA ALA A 6 -7.05 18.60 -6.99
C ALA A 6 -5.76 18.18 -7.70
N ALA A 7 -4.60 18.65 -7.26
CA ALA A 7 -3.33 18.31 -7.86
C ALA A 7 -3.07 16.79 -7.90
N GLU A 8 -3.40 16.06 -6.84
CA GLU A 8 -3.24 14.60 -6.80
C GLU A 8 -4.23 13.84 -7.71
N LEU A 9 -5.47 14.35 -7.83
CA LEU A 9 -6.47 13.79 -8.74
C LEU A 9 -6.13 14.03 -10.22
N GLU A 10 -5.47 15.15 -10.52
CA GLU A 10 -5.09 15.58 -11.87
C GLU A 10 -3.74 15.01 -12.34
N ARG A 11 -3.00 14.33 -11.45
CA ARG A 11 -1.74 13.66 -11.82
C ARG A 11 -1.95 12.61 -12.91
N PRO A 12 -0.98 12.44 -13.82
CA PRO A 12 -0.99 11.35 -14.79
C PRO A 12 -1.06 9.99 -14.11
N ARG A 13 -2.00 9.14 -14.57
CA ARG A 13 -2.24 7.80 -14.03
C ARG A 13 -2.30 6.78 -15.15
N GLU A 14 -1.40 5.81 -15.11
CA GLU A 14 -1.39 4.69 -16.06
C GLU A 14 -2.58 3.76 -15.84
N LEU A 15 -3.23 3.40 -16.94
CA LEU A 15 -4.24 2.36 -16.94
C LEU A 15 -3.58 0.99 -16.86
N SER A 16 -3.89 0.26 -15.79
CA SER A 16 -3.42 -1.11 -15.65
C SER A 16 -4.00 -2.02 -16.75
N PRO A 17 -3.30 -3.10 -17.15
CA PRO A 17 -3.82 -4.07 -18.11
C PRO A 17 -5.19 -4.63 -17.74
N ARG A 18 -5.48 -4.73 -16.42
CA ARG A 18 -6.79 -5.16 -15.93
C ARG A 18 -7.92 -4.21 -16.32
N VAL A 19 -7.69 -2.89 -16.27
CA VAL A 19 -8.70 -1.88 -16.63
C VAL A 19 -8.92 -1.89 -18.14
N LEU A 20 -7.85 -2.01 -18.92
CA LEU A 20 -7.91 -2.09 -20.38
C LEU A 20 -8.72 -3.31 -20.83
N ASN A 21 -8.38 -4.51 -20.34
CA ASN A 21 -9.11 -5.73 -20.65
C ASN A 21 -10.59 -5.67 -20.25
N TYR A 22 -10.90 -4.95 -19.17
CA TYR A 22 -12.29 -4.75 -18.73
C TYR A 22 -13.05 -3.87 -19.73
N ILE A 23 -12.46 -2.76 -20.19
CA ILE A 23 -13.06 -1.86 -21.18
C ILE A 23 -13.27 -2.61 -22.50
N GLU A 24 -12.23 -3.28 -22.99
CA GLU A 24 -12.27 -4.04 -24.25
C GLU A 24 -13.35 -5.13 -24.22
N GLY A 25 -13.38 -5.93 -23.15
CA GLY A 25 -14.30 -7.06 -23.03
C GLY A 25 -15.76 -6.64 -22.84
N ASN A 26 -16.04 -5.59 -22.05
CA ASN A 26 -17.40 -5.25 -21.67
C ASN A 26 -18.06 -4.20 -22.57
N TYR A 27 -17.27 -3.36 -23.24
CA TYR A 27 -17.78 -2.32 -24.12
C TYR A 27 -17.44 -2.58 -25.59
N SER A 28 -16.85 -3.74 -25.92
CA SER A 28 -16.46 -4.14 -27.28
C SER A 28 -15.61 -3.05 -27.98
N VAL A 29 -14.70 -2.47 -27.21
CA VAL A 29 -13.76 -1.43 -27.67
C VAL A 29 -12.47 -2.11 -28.10
N GLU A 30 -11.98 -1.79 -29.30
CA GLU A 30 -10.67 -2.23 -29.76
C GLU A 30 -9.54 -1.56 -28.97
N HIS A 31 -8.37 -2.20 -28.87
CA HIS A 31 -7.26 -1.74 -28.03
C HIS A 31 -6.81 -0.30 -28.33
N ASP A 32 -6.73 0.06 -29.62
CA ASP A 32 -6.34 1.38 -30.10
C ASP A 32 -7.45 2.44 -29.94
N ALA A 33 -8.69 2.01 -29.72
CA ALA A 33 -9.86 2.87 -29.53
C ALA A 33 -10.14 3.21 -28.06
N VAL A 34 -9.44 2.59 -27.09
CA VAL A 34 -9.63 2.85 -25.65
C VAL A 34 -9.49 4.34 -25.32
N GLY A 35 -8.54 5.04 -25.97
CA GLY A 35 -8.37 6.47 -25.76
C GLY A 35 -9.61 7.31 -26.11
N ALA A 36 -10.32 6.94 -27.18
CA ALA A 36 -11.57 7.60 -27.58
C ALA A 36 -12.71 7.24 -26.62
N PHE A 37 -12.79 5.98 -26.20
CA PHE A 37 -13.77 5.54 -25.18
C PHE A 37 -13.67 6.38 -23.90
N LEU A 38 -12.45 6.64 -23.39
CA LEU A 38 -12.24 7.43 -22.17
C LEU A 38 -12.78 8.86 -22.29
N THR A 39 -12.66 9.49 -23.46
CA THR A 39 -13.03 10.88 -23.66
C THR A 39 -14.47 11.07 -24.15
N GLU A 40 -15.04 10.09 -24.86
CA GLU A 40 -16.31 10.23 -25.58
C GLU A 40 -17.43 9.37 -24.98
N GLU A 41 -17.14 8.14 -24.56
CA GLU A 41 -18.16 7.18 -24.10
C GLU A 41 -18.24 7.11 -22.57
N LEU A 42 -17.10 7.07 -21.88
CA LEU A 42 -17.02 7.05 -20.42
C LEU A 42 -17.89 8.13 -19.74
N PRO A 43 -17.95 9.39 -20.22
CA PRO A 43 -18.80 10.42 -19.61
C PRO A 43 -20.31 10.16 -19.71
N LYS A 44 -20.74 9.28 -20.63
CA LYS A 44 -22.14 8.94 -20.88
C LYS A 44 -22.63 7.79 -19.99
N LEU A 45 -21.72 7.09 -19.32
CA LEU A 45 -22.04 5.93 -18.48
C LEU A 45 -22.67 6.35 -17.15
N GLU A 46 -23.33 5.39 -16.50
CA GLU A 46 -23.87 5.56 -15.16
C GLU A 46 -22.76 5.66 -14.10
N ASP A 47 -23.07 6.30 -12.96
CA ASP A 47 -22.06 6.52 -11.89
C ASP A 47 -21.40 5.22 -11.42
N TYR A 48 -22.17 4.13 -11.31
CA TYR A 48 -21.64 2.84 -10.85
C TYR A 48 -20.68 2.21 -11.87
N GLU A 49 -20.88 2.46 -13.17
CA GLU A 49 -20.00 1.95 -14.22
C GLU A 49 -18.68 2.72 -14.24
N ILE A 50 -18.76 4.04 -14.12
CA ILE A 50 -17.60 4.93 -14.04
C ILE A 50 -16.77 4.57 -12.80
N ASP A 51 -17.42 4.36 -11.66
CA ASP A 51 -16.76 3.93 -10.44
C ASP A 51 -16.09 2.55 -10.61
N LEU A 52 -16.75 1.60 -11.28
CA LEU A 52 -16.17 0.28 -11.52
C LEU A 52 -14.90 0.35 -12.39
N ILE A 53 -14.93 1.16 -13.46
CA ILE A 53 -13.78 1.35 -14.36
C ILE A 53 -12.64 2.11 -13.67
N LEU A 54 -12.96 3.20 -12.96
CA LEU A 54 -11.97 4.13 -12.42
C LEU A 54 -11.49 3.76 -11.01
N SER A 55 -12.23 2.94 -10.26
CA SER A 55 -11.84 2.58 -8.89
C SER A 55 -10.44 1.99 -8.76
N PRO A 56 -9.91 1.15 -9.67
CA PRO A 56 -8.54 0.65 -9.55
C PRO A 56 -7.48 1.76 -9.72
N VAL A 57 -7.81 2.80 -10.48
CA VAL A 57 -6.92 3.93 -10.82
C VAL A 57 -6.91 4.99 -9.72
N PHE A 58 -8.06 5.19 -9.09
CA PHE A 58 -8.29 6.17 -8.01
C PHE A 58 -8.45 5.53 -6.63
N THR A 59 -7.92 4.32 -6.43
CA THR A 59 -7.67 3.81 -5.09
C THR A 59 -6.31 4.33 -4.63
N PRO A 60 -6.25 5.26 -3.66
CA PRO A 60 -4.99 5.82 -3.18
C PRO A 60 -4.04 4.73 -2.67
N LYS A 61 -2.79 4.77 -3.11
CA LYS A 61 -1.69 3.98 -2.56
C LYS A 61 -1.09 4.73 -1.35
N LEU A 62 -0.16 4.07 -0.66
CA LEU A 62 0.55 4.69 0.46
C LEU A 62 1.25 6.01 0.05
N ALA A 63 1.80 6.07 -1.16
CA ALA A 63 2.42 7.28 -1.71
C ALA A 63 1.42 8.42 -1.93
N ASP A 64 0.21 8.14 -2.42
CA ASP A 64 -0.85 9.15 -2.52
C ASP A 64 -1.22 9.68 -1.12
N GLN A 65 -1.36 8.77 -0.13
CA GLN A 65 -1.67 9.12 1.26
C GLN A 65 -0.56 9.96 1.93
N ALA A 66 0.71 9.71 1.57
CA ALA A 66 1.88 10.41 2.12
C ALA A 66 1.84 11.92 1.89
N VAL A 67 1.37 12.36 0.73
CA VAL A 67 1.23 13.78 0.39
C VAL A 67 0.34 14.50 1.42
N PHE A 68 -0.79 13.88 1.76
CA PHE A 68 -1.73 14.45 2.73
C PHE A 68 -1.28 14.25 4.18
N ALA A 69 -0.61 13.13 4.47
CA ALA A 69 -0.07 12.88 5.81
C ALA A 69 1.00 13.92 6.20
N GLU A 70 1.81 14.35 5.24
CA GLU A 70 2.77 15.45 5.42
C GLU A 70 2.04 16.78 5.63
N LEU A 71 1.09 17.12 4.73
CA LEU A 71 0.33 18.37 4.79
C LEU A 71 -0.43 18.53 6.12
N LEU A 72 -0.98 17.43 6.64
CA LEU A 72 -1.78 17.43 7.86
C LEU A 72 -0.94 17.39 9.14
N GLY A 73 0.32 16.97 9.09
CA GLY A 73 1.15 16.85 10.29
C GLY A 73 0.52 15.96 11.37
N PRO A 74 0.27 16.44 12.60
CA PRO A 74 -0.47 15.70 13.63
C PRO A 74 -2.00 15.78 13.48
N ASP A 75 -2.51 16.73 12.70
CA ASP A 75 -3.93 17.07 12.60
C ASP A 75 -4.69 16.17 11.63
N SER A 76 -6.00 16.43 11.50
CA SER A 76 -6.93 15.64 10.70
C SER A 76 -8.02 16.52 10.08
N VAL A 77 -8.63 16.04 8.99
CA VAL A 77 -9.88 16.59 8.45
C VAL A 77 -11.05 15.73 8.93
N PRO A 78 -11.96 16.25 9.77
CA PRO A 78 -13.18 15.58 10.19
C PRO A 78 -14.05 15.10 9.01
N ARG A 79 -14.73 13.96 9.19
CA ARG A 79 -15.53 13.34 8.11
C ARG A 79 -16.72 14.18 7.66
N ASP A 80 -17.26 15.02 8.53
CA ASP A 80 -18.33 15.96 8.23
C ASP A 80 -17.90 17.09 7.28
N GLU A 81 -16.61 17.35 7.14
CA GLU A 81 -16.08 18.31 6.16
C GLU A 81 -15.90 17.68 4.76
N TRP A 82 -15.90 16.35 4.64
CA TRP A 82 -15.59 15.67 3.37
C TRP A 82 -16.61 15.92 2.26
N PRO A 83 -17.94 15.92 2.52
CA PRO A 83 -18.92 16.24 1.48
C PRO A 83 -18.69 17.62 0.85
N ALA A 84 -18.31 18.62 1.65
CA ALA A 84 -18.02 19.95 1.16
C ALA A 84 -16.77 19.97 0.27
N LEU A 85 -15.72 19.22 0.63
CA LEU A 85 -14.52 19.07 -0.20
C LEU A 85 -14.84 18.40 -1.53
N VAL A 86 -15.60 17.30 -1.51
CA VAL A 86 -16.02 16.57 -2.70
C VAL A 86 -16.85 17.47 -3.63
N GLN A 87 -17.82 18.21 -3.08
CA GLN A 87 -18.65 19.13 -3.84
C GLN A 87 -17.81 20.24 -4.50
N GLN A 88 -16.87 20.85 -3.76
CA GLN A 88 -15.97 21.87 -4.30
C GLN A 88 -15.10 21.33 -5.44
N LEU A 89 -14.58 20.09 -5.30
CA LEU A 89 -13.79 19.42 -6.33
C LEU A 89 -14.59 19.00 -7.56
N ALA A 90 -15.91 18.78 -7.43
CA ALA A 90 -16.79 18.47 -8.55
C ALA A 90 -17.24 19.73 -9.32
N GLN A 91 -17.37 20.85 -8.60
CA GLN A 91 -17.67 22.18 -9.16
C GLN A 91 -16.46 22.79 -9.86
N ARG A 92 -15.26 22.62 -9.29
CA ARG A 92 -13.99 22.79 -10.02
C ARG A 92 -13.93 21.67 -11.05
N PRO A 93 -13.83 21.92 -12.37
CA PRO A 93 -13.87 20.85 -13.37
C PRO A 93 -12.56 20.04 -13.36
N THR A 94 -12.32 19.27 -12.30
CA THR A 94 -11.10 18.49 -12.05
C THR A 94 -10.95 17.42 -13.12
N ARG A 95 -9.81 17.41 -13.82
CA ARG A 95 -9.54 16.52 -14.96
C ARG A 95 -8.37 15.62 -14.66
N ALA A 96 -8.60 14.32 -14.63
CA ALA A 96 -7.54 13.35 -14.57
C ALA A 96 -6.88 13.15 -15.92
N GLU A 97 -5.57 12.92 -15.92
CA GLU A 97 -4.81 12.51 -17.09
C GLU A 97 -4.63 10.99 -17.08
N LEU A 98 -5.44 10.26 -17.85
CA LEU A 98 -5.35 8.80 -17.93
C LEU A 98 -4.43 8.38 -19.07
N MET A 99 -3.39 7.61 -18.75
CA MET A 99 -2.39 7.18 -19.72
C MET A 99 -2.69 5.77 -20.23
N THR A 100 -2.79 5.61 -21.55
CA THR A 100 -2.86 4.29 -22.21
C THR A 100 -1.46 3.66 -22.30
N LEU A 101 -1.37 2.38 -22.67
CA LEU A 101 -0.08 1.67 -22.82
C LEU A 101 0.85 2.31 -23.85
N GLU A 102 0.28 3.06 -24.80
CA GLU A 102 1.02 3.82 -25.80
C GLU A 102 1.67 5.09 -25.22
N GLY A 103 1.47 5.38 -23.93
CA GLY A 103 1.99 6.56 -23.24
C GLY A 103 1.22 7.84 -23.54
N LYS A 104 0.07 7.75 -24.23
CA LYS A 104 -0.76 8.90 -24.56
C LYS A 104 -1.67 9.25 -23.38
N ALA A 105 -1.70 10.53 -23.00
CA ALA A 105 -2.56 11.05 -21.95
C ALA A 105 -3.94 11.44 -22.52
N HIS A 106 -4.99 11.05 -21.82
CA HIS A 106 -6.38 11.32 -22.14
C HIS A 106 -7.06 12.05 -20.97
N PRO A 107 -7.48 13.32 -21.16
CA PRO A 107 -8.10 14.10 -20.10
C PRO A 107 -9.54 13.63 -19.86
N VAL A 108 -9.83 13.19 -18.64
CA VAL A 108 -11.16 12.72 -18.23
C VAL A 108 -11.68 13.58 -17.08
N ARG A 109 -12.87 14.16 -17.25
CA ARG A 109 -13.54 14.87 -16.15
C ARG A 109 -13.94 13.87 -15.07
N LEU A 110 -13.48 14.09 -13.85
CA LEU A 110 -13.87 13.25 -12.73
C LEU A 110 -15.28 13.60 -12.26
N ARG A 111 -16.10 12.57 -12.09
CA ARG A 111 -17.42 12.69 -11.45
C ARG A 111 -17.31 12.58 -9.94
N GLU A 112 -18.34 13.06 -9.27
CA GLU A 112 -18.44 13.09 -7.81
C GLU A 112 -18.14 11.71 -7.19
N VAL A 113 -18.69 10.64 -7.75
CA VAL A 113 -18.47 9.25 -7.28
C VAL A 113 -16.99 8.85 -7.20
N THR A 114 -16.18 9.26 -8.18
CA THR A 114 -14.74 8.96 -8.21
C THR A 114 -13.98 9.81 -7.20
N ILE A 115 -14.34 11.09 -7.09
CA ILE A 115 -13.74 12.05 -6.15
C ILE A 115 -14.04 11.61 -4.71
N GLU A 116 -15.29 11.26 -4.42
CA GLU A 116 -15.75 10.78 -3.11
C GLU A 116 -14.97 9.54 -2.69
N ARG A 117 -14.89 8.52 -3.56
CA ARG A 117 -14.11 7.31 -3.29
C ARG A 117 -12.65 7.65 -2.96
N TYR A 118 -12.02 8.52 -3.74
CA TYR A 118 -10.63 8.90 -3.53
C TYR A 118 -10.45 9.56 -2.14
N VAL A 119 -11.24 10.59 -1.82
CA VAL A 119 -11.20 11.30 -0.53
C VAL A 119 -11.43 10.34 0.64
N HIS A 120 -12.44 9.48 0.56
CA HIS A 120 -12.77 8.52 1.62
C HIS A 120 -11.65 7.50 1.89
N ARG A 121 -10.79 7.23 0.89
CA ARG A 121 -9.69 6.27 1.01
C ARG A 121 -8.36 6.91 1.42
N LEU A 122 -8.25 8.24 1.44
CA LEU A 122 -7.05 8.96 1.89
C LEU A 122 -6.84 8.94 3.40
N ARG A 123 -7.90 8.65 4.17
CA ARG A 123 -7.89 8.62 5.64
C ARG A 123 -7.47 9.94 6.28
N LEU A 124 -8.07 11.03 5.80
CA LEU A 124 -7.80 12.38 6.28
C LEU A 124 -8.19 12.59 7.75
N GLU A 125 -9.09 11.76 8.28
CA GLU A 125 -9.60 11.84 9.66
C GLU A 125 -8.64 11.26 10.71
N ALA A 126 -7.68 10.43 10.29
CA ALA A 126 -6.76 9.78 11.20
C ALA A 126 -5.80 10.83 11.80
N LYS A 127 -5.58 10.80 13.11
CA LYS A 127 -4.61 11.67 13.79
C LYS A 127 -3.32 10.92 14.10
N ILE A 128 -2.20 11.65 14.12
CA ILE A 128 -0.94 11.11 14.65
C ILE A 128 -0.79 11.68 16.07
N PRO A 129 -0.73 10.83 17.11
CA PRO A 129 -0.44 11.29 18.46
C PRO A 129 0.87 12.06 18.52
N ASN A 130 0.91 13.17 19.28
CA ASN A 130 2.09 14.05 19.34
C ASN A 130 3.38 13.31 19.73
N ALA A 131 3.31 12.29 20.60
CA ALA A 131 4.47 11.47 20.95
C ALA A 131 5.08 10.79 19.72
N ILE A 132 4.25 10.14 18.90
CA ILE A 132 4.68 9.47 17.66
C ILE A 132 5.13 10.51 16.63
N PHE A 133 4.39 11.61 16.47
CA PHE A 133 4.75 12.67 15.53
C PHE A 133 6.13 13.25 15.83
N ASN A 134 6.41 13.55 17.10
CA ASN A 134 7.72 14.07 17.53
C ASN A 134 8.85 13.06 17.33
N LEU A 135 8.58 11.76 17.51
CA LEU A 135 9.56 10.72 17.16
C LEU A 135 9.84 10.73 15.66
N LEU A 136 8.81 10.71 14.81
CA LEU A 136 8.97 10.76 13.36
C LEU A 136 9.80 11.97 12.90
N GLU A 137 9.59 13.16 13.47
CA GLU A 137 10.36 14.35 13.12
C GLU A 137 11.85 14.27 13.52
N ARG A 138 12.19 13.51 14.57
CA ARG A 138 13.58 13.34 15.04
C ARG A 138 14.33 12.23 14.34
N CYS A 139 13.66 11.14 13.98
CA CYS A 139 14.33 9.89 13.64
C CYS A 139 14.67 9.73 12.15
N THR A 140 14.25 10.66 11.30
CA THR A 140 14.05 10.37 9.88
C THR A 140 14.68 11.40 8.95
N ALA A 141 15.23 10.89 7.83
CA ALA A 141 15.56 11.71 6.68
C ALA A 141 14.29 12.40 6.17
N MET A 142 14.44 13.64 5.68
CA MET A 142 13.29 14.44 5.24
C MET A 142 12.50 13.80 4.10
N GLU A 143 13.13 12.95 3.30
CA GLU A 143 12.53 12.26 2.16
C GLU A 143 11.50 11.18 2.55
N ASP A 144 11.72 10.46 3.65
CA ASP A 144 10.85 9.36 4.09
C ASP A 144 9.69 9.82 4.99
N ARG A 145 9.78 11.03 5.54
CA ARG A 145 8.79 11.58 6.50
C ARG A 145 7.34 11.47 6.02
N PRO A 146 7.00 11.84 4.76
CA PRO A 146 5.62 11.75 4.30
C PRO A 146 5.07 10.33 4.36
N LEU A 147 5.86 9.34 3.92
CA LEU A 147 5.46 7.92 3.92
C LEU A 147 5.33 7.39 5.34
N LEU A 148 6.26 7.72 6.22
CA LEU A 148 6.21 7.31 7.63
C LEU A 148 5.01 7.92 8.36
N LYS A 149 4.66 9.19 8.09
CA LYS A 149 3.44 9.81 8.61
C LYS A 149 2.18 9.10 8.08
N ALA A 150 2.16 8.68 6.81
CA ALA A 150 1.04 7.90 6.28
C ALA A 150 0.94 6.51 6.94
N ILE A 151 2.06 5.86 7.23
CA ILE A 151 2.09 4.61 8.01
C ILE A 151 1.54 4.83 9.42
N ALA A 152 1.98 5.88 10.12
CA ALA A 152 1.52 6.18 11.48
C ALA A 152 0.03 6.53 11.57
N ARG A 153 -0.59 6.92 10.45
CA ARG A 153 -2.04 7.14 10.37
C ARG A 153 -2.84 5.85 10.24
N ARG A 154 -2.27 4.70 9.88
CA ARG A 154 -2.97 3.41 9.58
C ARG A 154 -3.92 2.96 10.72
N THR A 155 -5.06 2.35 10.36
CA THR A 155 -6.11 1.94 11.32
C THR A 155 -5.63 0.91 12.34
N ILE A 156 -4.58 0.15 12.00
CA ILE A 156 -3.98 -0.82 12.91
C ILE A 156 -3.47 -0.17 14.21
N TRP A 157 -3.17 1.14 14.18
CA TRP A 157 -2.72 1.94 15.32
C TRP A 157 -3.84 2.67 16.07
N ASP A 158 -5.11 2.51 15.66
CA ASP A 158 -6.24 3.06 16.42
C ASP A 158 -6.35 2.35 17.78
N ASP A 159 -5.93 1.08 17.84
CA ASP A 159 -5.78 0.28 19.05
C ASP A 159 -4.60 0.74 19.92
N ALA A 160 -4.84 0.95 21.21
CA ALA A 160 -3.83 1.47 22.13
C ALA A 160 -2.63 0.52 22.35
N GLY A 161 -2.86 -0.79 22.40
CA GLY A 161 -1.79 -1.77 22.58
C GLY A 161 -0.87 -1.82 21.37
N ARG A 162 -1.44 -1.86 20.17
CA ARG A 162 -0.68 -1.82 18.90
C ARG A 162 0.04 -0.51 18.68
N ARG A 163 -0.60 0.61 19.04
CA ARG A 163 0.05 1.93 19.02
C ARG A 163 1.25 1.99 19.96
N GLY A 164 1.17 1.35 21.13
CA GLY A 164 2.30 1.22 22.05
C GLY A 164 3.49 0.47 21.45
N ILE A 165 3.24 -0.51 20.56
CA ILE A 165 4.30 -1.19 19.80
C ILE A 165 5.00 -0.21 18.86
N LEU A 166 4.24 0.57 18.07
CA LEU A 166 4.79 1.57 17.16
C LEU A 166 5.61 2.62 17.93
N GLU A 167 5.09 3.13 19.04
CA GLU A 167 5.79 4.11 19.87
C GLU A 167 7.11 3.57 20.42
N ARG A 168 7.12 2.36 20.98
CA ARG A 168 8.34 1.74 21.51
C ARG A 168 9.36 1.43 20.41
N PHE A 169 8.89 0.98 19.25
CA PHE A 169 9.74 0.76 18.09
C PHE A 169 10.41 2.06 17.62
N LEU A 170 9.63 3.13 17.41
CA LEU A 170 10.15 4.42 16.96
C LEU A 170 11.08 5.06 18.00
N MET A 171 10.79 4.91 19.30
CA MET A 171 11.65 5.37 20.38
C MET A 171 13.02 4.67 20.33
N ALA A 172 13.03 3.35 20.25
CA ALA A 172 14.28 2.57 20.14
C ALA A 172 15.06 2.89 18.85
N ALA A 173 14.35 3.09 17.73
CA ALA A 173 14.95 3.48 16.47
C ALA A 173 15.55 4.91 16.53
N ALA A 174 14.88 5.83 17.25
CA ALA A 174 15.37 7.19 17.49
C ALA A 174 16.72 7.20 18.20
N ASP A 175 16.81 6.45 19.29
CA ASP A 175 17.98 6.43 20.17
C ASP A 175 19.19 5.82 19.47
N ARG A 176 18.96 4.95 18.48
CA ARG A 176 19.99 4.34 17.63
C ARG A 176 20.25 5.10 16.33
N GLY A 177 19.47 6.13 16.02
CA GLY A 177 19.57 6.91 14.77
C GLY A 177 19.21 6.15 13.48
N ASN A 178 18.44 5.06 13.58
CA ASN A 178 18.22 4.09 12.49
C ASN A 178 16.73 3.85 12.16
N CYS A 179 15.88 4.89 12.16
CA CYS A 179 14.50 4.73 11.71
C CYS A 179 14.45 4.76 10.18
N THR A 180 14.44 3.59 9.57
CA THR A 180 14.30 3.45 8.11
C THR A 180 12.85 3.26 7.70
N LEU A 181 12.52 3.68 6.48
CA LEU A 181 11.23 3.39 5.87
C LEU A 181 10.98 1.88 5.77
N ASP A 182 12.00 1.11 5.37
CA ASP A 182 11.92 -0.34 5.20
C ASP A 182 11.55 -1.07 6.49
N ASP A 183 12.24 -0.79 7.61
CA ASP A 183 11.91 -1.43 8.90
C ASP A 183 10.50 -1.04 9.38
N THR A 184 10.04 0.18 9.07
CA THR A 184 8.69 0.63 9.44
C THR A 184 7.61 -0.02 8.57
N LEU A 185 7.91 -0.27 7.29
CA LEU A 185 7.05 -1.05 6.39
C LEU A 185 6.99 -2.52 6.82
N ASP A 186 8.11 -3.11 7.20
CA ASP A 186 8.18 -4.47 7.73
C ASP A 186 7.37 -4.58 9.04
N LEU A 187 7.47 -3.58 9.93
CA LEU A 187 6.63 -3.51 11.12
C LEU A 187 5.15 -3.42 10.75
N LEU A 188 4.76 -2.53 9.83
CA LEU A 188 3.37 -2.40 9.40
C LEU A 188 2.84 -3.73 8.84
N ASN A 189 3.60 -4.40 7.97
CA ASN A 189 3.26 -5.69 7.39
C ASN A 189 3.07 -6.76 8.49
N LEU A 190 3.97 -6.80 9.47
CA LEU A 190 3.85 -7.71 10.62
C LEU A 190 2.56 -7.46 11.40
N MET A 191 2.26 -6.18 11.68
CA MET A 191 1.10 -5.77 12.46
C MET A 191 -0.22 -6.03 11.72
N GLU A 192 -0.28 -5.84 10.40
CA GLU A 192 -1.48 -6.11 9.61
C GLU A 192 -1.74 -7.62 9.42
N ASN A 193 -0.67 -8.42 9.30
CA ASN A 193 -0.79 -9.86 9.03
C ASN A 193 -0.97 -10.70 10.31
N ARG A 194 -0.21 -10.39 11.37
CA ARG A 194 -0.19 -11.19 12.60
C ARG A 194 -1.01 -10.57 13.72
N LYS A 195 -1.25 -9.25 13.67
CA LYS A 195 -2.13 -8.49 14.57
C LYS A 195 -1.92 -8.76 16.07
N PRO A 196 -0.68 -8.75 16.59
CA PRO A 196 -0.45 -8.88 18.03
C PRO A 196 -1.21 -7.77 18.78
N SER A 197 -1.60 -8.04 20.02
CA SER A 197 -2.39 -7.08 20.82
C SER A 197 -1.53 -5.92 21.34
N ASP A 198 -0.32 -6.23 21.79
CA ASP A 198 0.56 -5.33 22.52
C ASP A 198 2.02 -5.85 22.45
N VAL A 199 2.94 -5.12 23.11
CA VAL A 199 4.38 -5.45 23.12
C VAL A 199 4.65 -6.80 23.77
N GLU A 200 3.95 -7.16 24.85
CA GLU A 200 4.18 -8.42 25.57
C GLU A 200 3.75 -9.62 24.72
N ASN A 201 2.55 -9.55 24.13
CA ASN A 201 2.07 -10.57 23.21
C ASN A 201 2.98 -10.70 21.99
N LEU A 202 3.43 -9.58 21.41
CA LEU A 202 4.39 -9.59 20.30
C LEU A 202 5.69 -10.32 20.68
N LEU A 203 6.31 -9.95 21.81
CA LEU A 203 7.56 -10.56 22.26
C LEU A 203 7.40 -12.05 22.57
N ALA A 204 6.26 -12.46 23.12
CA ALA A 204 5.96 -13.86 23.42
C ALA A 204 5.78 -14.71 22.14
N ASP A 205 5.22 -14.12 21.08
CA ASP A 205 4.92 -14.82 19.83
C ASP A 205 6.10 -14.88 18.83
N ILE A 206 7.02 -13.90 18.87
CA ILE A 206 8.19 -13.86 17.96
C ILE A 206 8.96 -15.19 17.90
N PRO A 207 9.30 -15.88 19.02
CA PRO A 207 10.03 -17.15 18.96
C PRO A 207 9.32 -18.24 18.15
N ARG A 208 7.99 -18.34 18.31
CA ARG A 208 7.17 -19.30 17.56
C ARG A 208 7.17 -18.95 16.08
N TRP A 209 7.00 -17.67 15.75
CA TRP A 209 7.00 -17.19 14.37
C TRP A 209 8.34 -17.41 13.66
N GLN A 210 9.45 -17.18 14.35
CA GLN A 210 10.78 -17.48 13.81
C GLN A 210 10.97 -18.98 13.57
N ALA A 211 10.52 -19.85 14.49
CA ALA A 211 10.61 -21.29 14.30
C ALA A 211 9.81 -21.77 13.08
N ASP A 212 8.60 -21.24 12.87
CA ASP A 212 7.76 -21.55 11.71
C ASP A 212 8.38 -21.04 10.40
N LEU A 213 8.95 -19.83 10.41
CA LEU A 213 9.65 -19.27 9.24
C LEU A 213 10.91 -20.08 8.89
N ARG A 214 11.72 -20.50 9.87
CA ARG A 214 12.91 -21.35 9.61
C ARG A 214 12.52 -22.64 8.91
N LYS A 215 11.50 -23.35 9.42
CA LYS A 215 10.99 -24.57 8.78
C LYS A 215 10.52 -24.30 7.34
N GLN A 216 9.85 -23.17 7.11
CA GLN A 216 9.39 -22.82 5.78
C GLN A 216 10.53 -22.46 4.81
N VAL A 217 11.58 -21.81 5.30
CA VAL A 217 12.79 -21.54 4.52
C VAL A 217 13.51 -22.85 4.21
N GLU A 218 13.71 -23.74 5.18
CA GLU A 218 14.30 -25.06 4.96
C GLU A 218 13.53 -25.91 3.93
N VAL A 219 12.20 -25.90 4.00
CA VAL A 219 11.34 -26.60 3.02
C VAL A 219 11.40 -25.93 1.64
N ALA A 220 11.53 -24.61 1.57
CA ALA A 220 11.70 -23.88 0.33
C ALA A 220 13.09 -24.19 -0.28
N SER A 221 14.18 -24.01 0.47
CA SER A 221 15.53 -24.36 0.04
C SER A 221 15.70 -25.85 -0.30
N GLY A 222 14.81 -26.72 0.20
CA GLY A 222 14.70 -28.11 -0.25
C GLY A 222 14.04 -28.23 -1.63
N GLY A 223 14.79 -28.69 -2.63
CA GLY A 223 14.22 -28.99 -3.96
C GLY A 223 12.96 -29.87 -3.88
N LYS A 224 11.92 -29.54 -4.66
CA LYS A 224 10.67 -30.31 -4.65
C LYS A 224 10.93 -31.74 -5.12
N PRO A 225 10.22 -32.75 -4.57
CA PRO A 225 10.16 -34.04 -5.23
C PRO A 225 9.54 -33.87 -6.62
N PHE A 226 10.03 -34.59 -7.61
CA PHE A 226 9.41 -34.59 -8.93
C PHE A 226 7.97 -35.09 -8.81
N PHE A 227 7.03 -34.38 -9.45
CA PHE A 227 5.61 -34.78 -9.50
C PHE A 227 5.37 -36.06 -10.32
N ASN A 228 6.35 -36.51 -11.11
CA ASN A 228 6.28 -37.71 -11.92
C ASN A 228 7.64 -38.44 -11.87
N GLU A 229 7.60 -39.75 -11.67
CA GLU A 229 8.76 -40.63 -11.53
C GLU A 229 9.56 -40.78 -12.83
N ASP A 230 8.89 -40.68 -14.00
CA ASP A 230 9.55 -40.67 -15.31
C ASP A 230 10.37 -39.39 -15.52
N VAL A 231 9.86 -38.26 -15.04
CA VAL A 231 10.58 -36.97 -15.08
C VAL A 231 11.79 -37.01 -14.14
N ARG A 232 11.68 -37.66 -12.98
CA ARG A 232 12.81 -37.88 -12.06
C ARG A 232 13.94 -38.68 -12.72
N LEU A 233 13.60 -39.74 -13.46
CA LEU A 233 14.56 -40.60 -14.16
C LEU A 233 15.30 -39.88 -15.28
N MET A 234 14.64 -38.95 -15.99
CA MET A 234 15.29 -38.17 -17.06
C MET A 234 16.26 -37.10 -16.55
N HIS A 235 16.07 -36.56 -15.34
CA HIS A 235 16.89 -35.48 -14.79
C HIS A 235 18.05 -35.96 -13.89
N GLY A 236 18.23 -37.27 -13.68
CA GLY A 236 19.42 -37.85 -13.04
C GLY A 236 19.63 -37.53 -11.55
N GLY A 237 18.65 -36.91 -10.88
CA GLY A 237 18.71 -36.52 -9.47
C GLY A 237 17.41 -36.82 -8.71
N ALA A 238 17.48 -36.89 -7.38
CA ALA A 238 16.32 -37.22 -6.54
C ALA A 238 15.27 -36.08 -6.42
N ARG A 239 15.61 -34.86 -6.84
CA ARG A 239 14.79 -33.64 -6.65
C ARG A 239 14.83 -32.73 -7.86
N ASP A 240 13.72 -32.00 -8.07
CA ASP A 240 13.57 -30.98 -9.10
C ASP A 240 14.51 -29.80 -8.79
N GLN A 241 15.41 -29.51 -9.73
CA GLN A 241 16.40 -28.43 -9.63
C GLN A 241 15.99 -27.15 -10.36
N ARG A 242 14.73 -27.05 -10.83
CA ARG A 242 14.23 -25.78 -11.38
C ARG A 242 14.37 -24.69 -10.30
N PRO A 243 14.88 -23.49 -10.65
CA PRO A 243 15.00 -22.40 -9.71
C PRO A 243 13.67 -22.21 -9.01
N GLN A 244 13.69 -22.22 -7.68
CA GLN A 244 12.49 -21.84 -6.96
C GLN A 244 12.19 -20.37 -7.27
N ALA A 245 10.98 -19.91 -6.94
CA ALA A 245 10.74 -18.48 -6.93
C ALA A 245 11.59 -17.89 -5.79
N ASP A 246 12.87 -17.61 -6.08
CA ASP A 246 13.90 -17.16 -5.13
C ASP A 246 13.41 -15.97 -4.31
N SER A 247 12.58 -15.12 -4.90
CA SER A 247 11.92 -13.99 -4.24
C SER A 247 11.08 -14.36 -3.02
N ARG A 248 10.42 -15.52 -3.00
CA ARG A 248 9.61 -15.97 -1.85
C ARG A 248 10.48 -16.52 -0.71
N ALA A 249 11.60 -17.16 -1.02
CA ALA A 249 12.54 -17.63 -0.01
C ALA A 249 13.25 -16.42 0.62
N SER A 250 13.76 -15.50 -0.19
CA SER A 250 14.39 -14.27 0.28
C SER A 250 13.46 -13.39 1.11
N ALA A 251 12.18 -13.27 0.76
CA ALA A 251 11.21 -12.53 1.57
C ALA A 251 11.04 -13.11 2.99
N LYS A 252 11.02 -14.45 3.11
CA LYS A 252 10.92 -15.14 4.42
C LYS A 252 12.19 -15.00 5.25
N GLU A 253 13.35 -15.02 4.58
CA GLU A 253 14.63 -14.76 5.23
C GLU A 253 14.69 -13.33 5.76
N ASN A 254 14.29 -12.34 4.96
CA ASN A 254 14.22 -10.94 5.39
C ASN A 254 13.28 -10.76 6.58
N GLU A 255 12.08 -11.36 6.55
CA GLU A 255 11.15 -11.34 7.67
C GLU A 255 11.78 -11.95 8.94
N LEU A 256 12.51 -13.06 8.80
CA LEU A 256 13.18 -13.70 9.93
C LEU A 256 14.27 -12.80 10.56
N VAL A 257 15.06 -12.12 9.73
CA VAL A 257 16.07 -11.16 10.19
C VAL A 257 15.38 -9.97 10.88
N PHE A 258 14.32 -9.43 10.28
CA PHE A 258 13.54 -8.34 10.86
C PHE A 258 12.97 -8.71 12.24
N LEU A 259 12.36 -9.89 12.39
CA LEU A 259 11.84 -10.37 13.68
C LEU A 259 12.94 -10.49 14.75
N GLY A 260 14.16 -10.85 14.35
CA GLY A 260 15.33 -10.87 15.24
C GLY A 260 15.66 -9.47 15.76
N ARG A 261 15.82 -8.51 14.84
CA ARG A 261 16.08 -7.10 15.20
C ARG A 261 14.96 -6.51 16.05
N LEU A 262 13.70 -6.77 15.68
CA LEU A 262 12.54 -6.25 16.39
C LEU A 262 12.49 -6.74 17.83
N LYS A 263 12.81 -8.02 18.08
CA LYS A 263 12.89 -8.56 19.44
C LYS A 263 13.94 -7.84 20.29
N GLU A 264 15.12 -7.59 19.73
CA GLU A 264 16.20 -6.87 20.42
C GLU A 264 15.91 -5.39 20.64
N LEU A 265 15.10 -4.78 19.76
CA LEU A 265 14.66 -3.39 19.91
C LEU A 265 13.58 -3.22 20.98
N LEU A 266 12.71 -4.22 21.13
CA LEU A 266 11.55 -4.16 22.03
C LEU A 266 11.79 -4.78 23.40
N ALA A 267 12.80 -5.64 23.59
CA ALA A 267 13.19 -6.18 24.89
C ALA A 267 13.72 -5.08 25.82
#